data_AF-A0A9Q3HZB1-F1
#
_entry.id   AF-A0A9Q3HZB1-F1
#
_cell.length_a   1.000
_cell.length_b   1.000
_cell.length_c   1.000
_cell.angle_alpha   90.00
_cell.angle_beta   90.00
_cell.angle_gamma   90.00
#
_symmetry.space_group_name_H-M   'P 1'
#
loop_
_entity.id
_entity.type
_entity.pdbx_description
1 polymer ?
#
loop_
_entity_poly.entity_id
_entity_poly.type
_entity_poly.pdbx_seq_one_letter_code
_entity_poly.pdbx_strand_id
1 'polypeptide(L)'
;MQVPASEENKMTATSTLALSSFIKNPLKFVSSVPRLKPDGSNVDDWSKGLDIVFMYLFNKASFTEDPNNFEVNDEIKGALRFFIQQTISVELSEMIQQEVSPRLAFTCLKSHFLKGARSTQLELLTELFEMYKATTTPTLKNYIRITSIFERLRRTGIAIPRELQQLITNLLIP
;
A
#
# COMPACT_ATOMS: atom_id res chain seq x y z
N MET A 1 9.76 3.69 -42.30
CA MET A 1 9.75 2.40 -41.59
C MET A 1 8.41 2.27 -40.90
N GLN A 2 7.52 1.42 -41.42
CA GLN A 2 6.23 1.10 -40.82
C GLN A 2 6.44 0.09 -39.70
N VAL A 3 6.03 0.45 -38.48
CA VAL A 3 5.87 -0.50 -37.37
C VAL A 3 4.71 -1.45 -37.77
N PRO A 4 4.86 -2.78 -37.65
CA PRO A 4 3.85 -3.71 -38.15
C PRO A 4 2.59 -3.67 -37.27
N ALA A 5 1.43 -3.46 -37.89
CA ALA A 5 0.09 -3.37 -37.27
C ALA A 5 -0.40 -4.64 -36.54
N SER A 6 0.48 -5.61 -36.31
CA SER A 6 0.20 -6.93 -35.73
C SER A 6 0.43 -7.01 -34.21
N GLU A 7 1.18 -6.08 -33.61
CA GLU A 7 1.40 -6.07 -32.15
C GLU A 7 0.31 -5.28 -31.41
N GLU A 8 -0.09 -4.11 -31.92
CA GLU A 8 -1.18 -3.30 -31.34
C GLU A 8 -2.54 -4.05 -31.31
N ASN A 9 -2.85 -4.83 -32.36
CA ASN A 9 -4.09 -5.60 -32.44
C ASN A 9 -4.09 -6.89 -31.60
N LYS A 10 -2.92 -7.45 -31.28
CA LYS A 10 -2.85 -8.62 -30.39
C LYS A 10 -3.00 -8.19 -28.92
N MET A 11 -2.38 -7.08 -28.54
CA MET A 11 -2.36 -6.61 -27.14
C MET A 11 -3.74 -6.13 -26.66
N THR A 12 -4.52 -5.50 -27.55
CA THR A 12 -5.91 -5.07 -27.29
C THR A 12 -6.88 -6.26 -27.19
N ALA A 13 -6.71 -7.29 -28.03
CA ALA A 13 -7.51 -8.52 -27.97
C ALA A 13 -7.25 -9.31 -26.68
N THR A 14 -5.99 -9.39 -26.22
CA THR A 14 -5.63 -10.07 -24.95
C THR A 14 -6.20 -9.35 -23.73
N SER A 15 -6.12 -8.01 -23.67
CA SER A 15 -6.73 -7.22 -22.57
C SER A 15 -8.25 -7.41 -22.51
N THR A 16 -8.93 -7.50 -23.65
CA THR A 16 -10.38 -7.71 -23.72
C THR A 16 -10.80 -9.11 -23.24
N LEU A 17 -10.02 -10.16 -23.59
CA LEU A 17 -10.21 -11.52 -23.09
C LEU A 17 -9.88 -11.66 -21.60
N ALA A 18 -8.82 -11.00 -21.14
CA ALA A 18 -8.44 -10.96 -19.74
C ALA A 18 -9.50 -10.26 -18.89
N LEU A 19 -9.99 -9.10 -19.34
CA LEU A 19 -11.04 -8.33 -18.70
C LEU A 19 -12.35 -9.12 -18.61
N SER A 20 -12.78 -9.76 -19.70
CA SER A 20 -13.99 -10.60 -19.67
C SER A 20 -13.84 -11.82 -18.74
N SER A 21 -12.63 -12.40 -18.66
CA SER A 21 -12.32 -13.48 -17.71
C SER A 21 -12.33 -12.99 -16.26
N PHE A 22 -11.83 -11.77 -16.02
CA PHE A 22 -11.83 -11.12 -14.72
C PHE A 22 -13.26 -10.82 -14.25
N ILE A 23 -14.10 -10.21 -15.08
CA ILE A 23 -15.49 -9.90 -14.72
C ILE A 23 -16.24 -11.17 -14.32
N LYS A 24 -16.02 -12.30 -15.01
CA LYS A 24 -16.66 -13.59 -14.70
C LYS A 24 -16.14 -14.23 -13.41
N ASN A 25 -14.84 -14.10 -13.12
CA ASN A 25 -14.23 -14.70 -11.93
C ASN A 25 -12.98 -13.92 -11.47
N PRO A 26 -13.16 -12.87 -10.65
CA PRO A 26 -12.05 -12.07 -10.15
C PRO A 26 -11.08 -12.86 -9.26
N LEU A 27 -11.55 -13.94 -8.62
CA LEU A 27 -10.74 -14.75 -7.68
C LEU A 27 -9.48 -15.34 -8.33
N LYS A 28 -9.51 -15.59 -9.65
CA LYS A 28 -8.37 -16.11 -10.39
C LYS A 28 -7.13 -15.22 -10.32
N PHE A 29 -7.32 -13.93 -10.04
CA PHE A 29 -6.26 -12.94 -10.01
C PHE A 29 -5.80 -12.61 -8.58
N VAL A 30 -6.51 -13.10 -7.55
CA VAL A 30 -6.27 -12.68 -6.14
C VAL A 30 -4.89 -13.13 -5.68
N SER A 31 -4.43 -14.31 -6.09
CA SER A 31 -3.08 -14.81 -5.76
C SER A 31 -1.95 -13.98 -6.39
N SER A 32 -2.25 -13.13 -7.38
CA SER A 32 -1.28 -12.23 -8.01
C SER A 32 -1.06 -10.93 -7.21
N VAL A 33 -1.86 -10.70 -6.16
CA VAL A 33 -1.78 -9.50 -5.32
C VAL A 33 -1.44 -9.95 -3.89
N PRO A 34 -0.39 -9.41 -3.26
CA PRO A 34 -0.10 -9.72 -1.87
C PRO A 34 -1.25 -9.21 -1.00
N ARG A 35 -1.74 -10.06 -0.09
CA ARG A 35 -2.88 -9.70 0.76
C ARG A 35 -2.53 -8.52 1.67
N LEU A 36 -3.35 -7.47 1.67
CA LEU A 36 -3.14 -6.31 2.55
C LEU A 36 -3.30 -6.72 4.01
N LYS A 37 -2.27 -6.45 4.81
CA LYS A 37 -2.25 -6.79 6.23
C LYS A 37 -3.04 -5.75 7.05
N PRO A 38 -3.60 -6.15 8.21
CA PRO A 38 -4.33 -5.24 9.10
C PRO A 38 -3.50 -4.03 9.57
N ASP A 39 -2.18 -4.18 9.65
CA ASP A 39 -1.25 -3.13 10.09
C ASP A 39 -0.78 -2.20 8.96
N GLY A 40 -1.14 -2.49 7.71
CA GLY A 40 -0.74 -1.71 6.54
C GLY A 40 0.73 -1.79 6.17
N SER A 41 1.51 -2.67 6.81
CA SER A 41 2.97 -2.76 6.61
C SER A 41 3.37 -3.09 5.18
N ASN A 42 2.45 -3.60 4.36
CA ASN A 42 2.63 -3.92 2.95
C ASN A 42 1.68 -3.15 2.02
N VAL A 43 1.17 -1.98 2.43
CA VAL A 43 0.21 -1.19 1.62
C VAL A 43 0.77 -0.82 0.25
N ASP A 44 2.06 -0.50 0.14
CA ASP A 44 2.69 -0.16 -1.12
C ASP A 44 2.83 -1.38 -2.04
N ASP A 45 3.20 -2.54 -1.49
CA ASP A 45 3.30 -3.79 -2.25
C ASP A 45 1.93 -4.28 -2.72
N TRP A 46 0.91 -4.12 -1.87
CA TRP A 46 -0.49 -4.40 -2.23
C TRP A 46 -0.97 -3.48 -3.35
N SER A 47 -0.73 -2.17 -3.24
CA SER A 47 -1.11 -1.20 -4.29
C SER A 47 -0.42 -1.51 -5.61
N LYS A 48 0.89 -1.83 -5.59
CA LYS A 48 1.64 -2.23 -6.79
C LYS A 48 1.12 -3.54 -7.39
N GLY A 49 0.75 -4.51 -6.55
CA GLY A 49 0.14 -5.75 -7.01
C GLY A 49 -1.18 -5.50 -7.75
N LEU A 50 -2.02 -4.61 -7.22
CA LEU A 50 -3.25 -4.17 -7.91
C LEU A 50 -2.93 -3.52 -9.26
N ASP A 51 -1.94 -2.61 -9.32
CA ASP A 51 -1.53 -1.96 -10.57
C ASP A 51 -1.04 -2.95 -11.62
N ILE A 52 -0.32 -4.00 -11.24
CA ILE A 52 0.13 -5.05 -12.18
C ILE A 52 -1.08 -5.78 -12.78
N VAL A 53 -2.05 -6.16 -11.96
CA VAL A 53 -3.27 -6.81 -12.44
C VAL A 53 -4.07 -5.85 -13.32
N PHE A 54 -4.26 -4.60 -12.90
CA PHE A 54 -5.03 -3.62 -13.67
C PHE A 54 -4.33 -3.20 -14.96
N MET A 55 -3.00 -3.16 -15.00
CA MET A 55 -2.25 -3.00 -16.24
C MET A 55 -2.54 -4.15 -17.20
N TYR A 56 -2.56 -5.39 -16.72
CA TYR A 56 -2.90 -6.55 -17.55
C TYR A 56 -4.35 -6.50 -18.08
N LEU A 57 -5.29 -6.03 -17.26
CA LEU A 57 -6.72 -5.98 -17.61
C LEU A 57 -7.08 -4.80 -18.52
N PHE A 58 -6.54 -3.62 -18.25
CA PHE A 58 -6.95 -2.36 -18.88
C PHE A 58 -5.88 -1.73 -19.78
N ASN A 59 -4.69 -2.33 -19.86
CA ASN A 59 -3.53 -1.77 -20.56
C ASN A 59 -3.19 -0.34 -20.11
N LYS A 60 -3.32 -0.08 -18.80
CA LYS A 60 -3.03 1.22 -18.17
C LYS A 60 -2.00 1.04 -17.06
N ALA A 61 -0.84 1.67 -17.21
CA ALA A 61 0.15 1.76 -16.15
C ALA A 61 -0.37 2.65 -15.01
N SER A 62 0.08 2.38 -13.77
CA SER A 62 -0.29 3.16 -12.59
C SER A 62 -1.80 3.40 -12.44
N PHE A 63 -2.60 2.36 -12.71
CA PHE A 63 -4.06 2.46 -12.72
C PHE A 63 -4.61 3.11 -11.44
N THR A 64 -4.07 2.73 -10.29
CA THR A 64 -4.51 3.17 -8.96
C THR A 64 -4.12 4.61 -8.61
N GLU A 65 -3.27 5.26 -9.41
CA GLU A 65 -2.84 6.65 -9.19
C GLU A 65 -3.80 7.68 -9.78
N ASP A 66 -4.48 7.35 -10.88
CA ASP A 66 -5.47 8.23 -11.52
C ASP A 66 -6.90 7.80 -11.11
N PRO A 67 -7.61 8.61 -10.32
CA PRO A 67 -8.97 8.30 -9.90
C PRO A 67 -9.96 8.10 -11.05
N ASN A 68 -9.70 8.71 -12.22
CA ASN A 68 -10.56 8.58 -13.39
C ASN A 68 -10.50 7.18 -14.01
N ASN A 69 -9.47 6.38 -13.72
CA ASN A 69 -9.37 5.02 -14.22
C ASN A 69 -10.45 4.10 -13.65
N PHE A 70 -11.01 4.42 -12.50
CA PHE A 70 -12.13 3.70 -11.90
C PHE A 70 -13.50 4.08 -12.50
N GLU A 71 -13.56 5.06 -13.40
CA GLU A 71 -14.79 5.45 -14.10
C GLU A 71 -15.06 4.48 -15.26
N VAL A 72 -15.49 3.28 -14.88
CA VAL A 72 -15.86 2.17 -15.77
C VAL A 72 -17.35 1.83 -15.61
N ASN A 73 -17.84 0.89 -16.43
CA ASN A 73 -19.22 0.41 -16.32
C ASN A 73 -19.48 -0.36 -15.01
N ASP A 74 -20.75 -0.57 -14.68
CA ASP A 74 -21.15 -1.14 -13.39
C ASP A 74 -20.72 -2.59 -13.19
N GLU A 75 -20.66 -3.39 -14.26
CA GLU A 75 -20.16 -4.77 -14.19
C GLU A 75 -18.68 -4.80 -13.77
N ILE A 76 -17.86 -3.97 -14.40
CA ILE A 76 -16.44 -3.85 -14.07
C ILE A 76 -16.28 -3.25 -12.66
N LYS A 77 -17.09 -2.26 -12.28
CA LYS A 77 -17.07 -1.69 -10.91
C LYS A 77 -17.34 -2.76 -9.86
N GLY A 78 -18.35 -3.60 -10.08
CA GLY A 78 -18.68 -4.72 -9.20
C GLY A 78 -17.52 -5.72 -9.09
N ALA A 79 -16.94 -6.11 -10.22
CA ALA A 79 -15.81 -7.03 -10.26
C ALA A 79 -14.56 -6.46 -9.56
N LEU A 80 -14.23 -5.18 -9.79
CA LEU A 80 -13.11 -4.48 -9.14
C LEU A 80 -13.31 -4.37 -7.64
N ARG A 81 -14.51 -4.00 -7.19
CA ARG A 81 -14.83 -3.88 -5.77
C ARG A 81 -14.67 -5.22 -5.07
N PHE A 82 -15.27 -6.26 -5.64
CA PHE A 82 -15.15 -7.61 -5.13
C PHE A 82 -13.67 -8.04 -5.09
N PHE A 83 -12.91 -7.79 -6.15
CA PHE A 83 -11.49 -8.10 -6.21
C PHE A 83 -10.69 -7.42 -5.09
N ILE A 84 -10.85 -6.09 -4.92
CA ILE A 84 -10.21 -5.34 -3.83
C ILE A 84 -10.55 -5.98 -2.48
N GLN A 85 -11.82 -6.29 -2.23
CA GLN A 85 -12.28 -6.92 -0.98
C GLN A 85 -11.64 -8.29 -0.72
N GLN A 86 -11.36 -9.07 -1.77
CA GLN A 86 -10.70 -10.38 -1.63
C GLN A 86 -9.18 -10.27 -1.42
N THR A 87 -8.58 -9.13 -1.76
CA THR A 87 -7.13 -8.88 -1.59
C THR A 87 -6.76 -8.29 -0.24
N ILE A 88 -7.72 -8.07 0.66
CA ILE A 88 -7.48 -7.49 1.99
C ILE A 88 -7.76 -8.50 3.12
N SER A 89 -7.24 -8.22 4.31
CA SER A 89 -7.56 -9.01 5.51
C SER A 89 -9.04 -8.87 5.91
N VAL A 90 -9.55 -9.81 6.70
CA VAL A 90 -10.97 -9.82 7.11
C VAL A 90 -11.30 -8.57 7.93
N GLU A 91 -10.37 -8.16 8.78
CA GLU A 91 -10.45 -6.98 9.64
C GLU A 91 -10.64 -5.68 8.83
N LEU A 92 -10.00 -5.59 7.65
CA LEU A 92 -10.14 -4.43 6.76
C LEU A 92 -11.40 -4.49 5.90
N SER A 93 -12.02 -5.67 5.75
CA SER A 93 -13.23 -5.83 4.96
C SER A 93 -14.43 -5.09 5.56
N GLU A 94 -14.49 -4.98 6.89
CA GLU A 94 -15.55 -4.22 7.57
C GLU A 94 -15.45 -2.73 7.25
N MET A 95 -14.22 -2.19 7.12
CA MET A 95 -13.97 -0.78 6.87
C MET A 95 -14.48 -0.31 5.49
N ILE A 96 -14.48 -1.19 4.50
CA ILE A 96 -14.96 -0.89 3.15
C ILE A 96 -16.34 -1.50 2.86
N GLN A 97 -17.03 -2.05 3.86
CA GLN A 97 -18.29 -2.76 3.66
C GLN A 97 -19.38 -1.86 3.06
N GLN A 98 -19.42 -0.59 3.49
CA GLN A 98 -20.38 0.41 3.01
C GLN A 98 -19.96 1.09 1.70
N GLU A 99 -18.71 0.91 1.27
CA GLU A 99 -18.20 1.53 0.05
C GLU A 99 -18.70 0.77 -1.17
N VAL A 100 -19.59 1.37 -1.94
CA VAL A 100 -20.14 0.77 -3.18
C VAL A 100 -19.18 0.97 -4.37
N SER A 101 -18.33 2.00 -4.30
CA SER A 101 -17.37 2.32 -5.35
C SER A 101 -16.01 1.65 -5.09
N PRO A 102 -15.42 0.96 -6.09
CA PRO A 102 -14.07 0.40 -5.96
C PRO A 102 -13.02 1.48 -5.69
N ARG A 103 -13.20 2.68 -6.28
CA ARG A 103 -12.33 3.84 -6.03
C ARG A 103 -12.38 4.27 -4.57
N LEU A 104 -13.58 4.38 -4.01
CA LEU A 104 -13.74 4.82 -2.62
C LEU A 104 -13.21 3.75 -1.66
N ALA A 105 -13.46 2.46 -1.93
CA ALA A 105 -12.87 1.37 -1.15
C ALA A 105 -11.33 1.44 -1.15
N PHE A 106 -10.71 1.57 -2.32
CA PHE A 106 -9.26 1.71 -2.45
C PHE A 106 -8.73 2.96 -1.72
N THR A 107 -9.38 4.11 -1.92
CA THR A 107 -8.98 5.38 -1.29
C THR A 107 -9.12 5.33 0.22
N CYS A 108 -10.21 4.72 0.73
CA CYS A 108 -10.44 4.51 2.15
C CYS A 108 -9.28 3.71 2.75
N LEU A 109 -8.94 2.56 2.16
CA LEU A 109 -7.81 1.72 2.60
C LEU A 109 -6.49 2.48 2.58
N LYS A 110 -6.14 3.12 1.46
CA LYS A 110 -4.87 3.87 1.33
C LYS A 110 -4.80 5.01 2.35
N SER A 111 -5.89 5.74 2.54
CA SER A 111 -5.97 6.86 3.49
C SER A 111 -5.91 6.42 4.95
N HIS A 112 -6.48 5.25 5.28
CA HIS A 112 -6.44 4.67 6.62
C HIS A 112 -4.99 4.43 7.05
N PHE A 113 -4.19 3.81 6.19
CA PHE A 113 -2.78 3.54 6.49
C PHE A 113 -1.91 4.78 6.39
N LEU A 114 -2.22 5.76 5.54
CA LEU A 114 -1.55 7.06 5.56
C LEU A 114 -1.78 7.82 6.87
N LYS A 115 -3.01 7.80 7.41
CA LYS A 115 -3.34 8.44 8.70
C LYS A 115 -2.75 7.68 9.88
N GLY A 116 -2.88 6.36 9.90
CA GLY A 116 -2.31 5.49 10.92
C GLY A 116 -0.79 5.58 10.97
N ALA A 117 -0.13 5.48 9.81
CA ALA A 117 1.32 5.64 9.70
C ALA A 117 1.77 7.01 10.20
N ARG A 118 1.13 8.12 9.79
CA ARG A 118 1.50 9.46 10.26
C ARG A 118 1.30 9.64 11.77
N SER A 119 0.22 9.11 12.33
CA SER A 119 -0.03 9.14 13.77
C SER A 119 1.08 8.39 14.53
N THR A 120 1.40 7.18 14.12
CA THR A 120 2.45 6.37 14.73
C THR A 120 3.84 6.99 14.50
N GLN A 121 4.11 7.56 13.33
CA GLN A 121 5.35 8.31 13.06
C GLN A 121 5.51 9.48 14.04
N LEU A 122 4.46 10.29 14.23
CA LEU A 122 4.47 11.41 15.16
C LEU A 122 4.66 10.95 16.62
N GLU A 123 3.99 9.88 17.03
CA GLU A 123 4.14 9.29 18.36
C GLU A 123 5.60 8.85 18.62
N LEU A 124 6.19 8.13 17.66
CA LEU A 124 7.57 7.65 17.74
C LEU A 124 8.60 8.79 17.73
N LEU A 125 8.39 9.82 16.92
CA LEU A 125 9.23 11.01 16.90
C LEU A 125 9.10 11.81 18.21
N THR A 126 7.90 11.90 18.76
CA THR A 126 7.65 12.52 20.07
C THR A 126 8.36 11.73 21.16
N GLU A 127 8.33 10.40 21.11
CA GLU A 127 9.03 9.54 22.06
C GLU A 127 10.56 9.76 22.02
N LEU A 128 11.17 9.87 20.83
CA LEU A 128 12.59 10.25 20.70
C LEU A 128 12.87 11.64 21.29
N PHE A 129 11.99 12.60 21.04
CA PHE A 129 12.14 13.97 21.55
C PHE A 129 12.02 14.05 23.08
N GLU A 130 11.11 13.29 23.69
CA GLU A 130 11.00 13.20 25.14
C GLU A 130 12.20 12.50 25.77
N MET A 131 12.77 11.49 25.10
CA MET A 131 14.04 10.88 25.54
C MET A 131 15.21 11.87 25.53
N TYR A 132 15.27 12.75 24.53
CA TYR A 132 16.27 13.82 24.45
C TYR A 132 16.15 14.78 25.64
N LYS A 133 14.92 15.25 25.95
CA LYS A 133 14.68 16.15 27.08
C LYS A 133 14.98 15.52 28.44
N ALA A 134 14.69 14.23 28.58
CA ALA A 134 14.80 13.54 29.87
C ALA A 134 16.24 13.33 30.36
N THR A 135 17.26 13.73 29.59
CA THR A 135 18.69 13.46 29.88
C THR A 135 18.88 11.98 30.23
N THR A 136 18.72 11.10 29.23
CA THR A 136 18.66 9.66 29.50
C THR A 136 20.04 9.11 29.85
N THR A 137 20.13 8.34 30.94
CA THR A 137 21.37 7.68 31.32
C THR A 137 21.77 6.61 30.28
N PRO A 138 23.07 6.43 30.01
CA PRO A 138 23.54 5.35 29.14
C PRO A 138 23.24 3.99 29.75
N THR A 139 22.19 3.35 29.24
CA THR A 139 21.83 1.99 29.62
C THR A 139 21.50 1.17 28.38
N LEU A 140 21.81 -0.13 28.45
CA LEU A 140 21.44 -1.09 27.40
C LEU A 140 19.93 -1.05 27.08
N LYS A 141 19.10 -0.82 28.11
CA LYS A 141 17.65 -0.67 27.96
C LYS A 141 17.29 0.52 27.06
N ASN A 142 17.93 1.67 27.25
CA ASN A 142 17.69 2.86 26.44
C ASN A 142 18.17 2.66 24.99
N TYR A 143 19.32 2.00 24.80
CA TYR A 143 19.80 1.66 23.46
C TYR A 143 18.84 0.72 22.69
N ILE A 144 18.33 -0.32 23.36
CA ILE A 144 17.34 -1.24 22.79
C ILE A 144 16.03 -0.50 22.46
N ARG A 145 15.61 0.44 23.31
CA ARG A 145 14.41 1.25 23.07
C ARG A 145 14.56 2.14 21.84
N ILE A 146 15.68 2.85 21.70
CA ILE A 146 15.96 3.73 20.55
C ILE A 146 15.99 2.93 19.24
N THR A 147 16.72 1.80 19.22
CA THR A 147 16.78 0.93 18.04
C THR A 147 15.42 0.34 17.68
N SER A 148 14.59 -0.01 18.67
CA SER A 148 13.20 -0.41 18.46
C SER A 148 12.35 0.69 17.82
N ILE A 149 12.53 1.96 18.23
CA ILE A 149 11.85 3.09 17.60
C ILE A 149 12.27 3.26 16.14
N PHE A 150 13.56 3.15 15.81
CA PHE A 150 14.01 3.23 14.41
C PHE A 150 13.40 2.13 13.54
N GLU A 151 13.32 0.90 14.03
CA GLU A 151 12.65 -0.18 13.30
C GLU A 151 11.15 0.08 13.14
N ARG A 152 10.48 0.62 14.16
CA ARG A 152 9.05 0.97 14.08
C ARG A 152 8.81 2.13 13.11
N LEU A 153 9.67 3.16 13.10
CA LEU A 153 9.63 4.26 12.13
C LEU A 153 9.83 3.74 10.71
N ARG A 154 10.79 2.83 10.50
CA ARG A 154 11.02 2.21 9.19
C ARG A 154 9.78 1.46 8.70
N ARG A 155 9.11 0.71 9.58
CA ARG A 155 7.87 -0.02 9.27
C ARG A 155 6.70 0.89 8.93
N THR A 156 6.68 2.12 9.47
CA THR A 156 5.67 3.12 9.14
C THR A 156 6.06 4.02 7.98
N GLY A 157 7.21 3.78 7.32
CA GLY A 157 7.63 4.49 6.11
C GLY A 157 8.66 5.61 6.32
N ILE A 158 9.17 5.81 7.54
CA ILE A 158 10.32 6.70 7.82
C ILE A 158 11.58 5.87 7.97
N ALA A 159 12.35 5.74 6.90
CA ALA A 159 13.67 5.14 6.94
C ALA A 159 14.72 6.21 7.31
N ILE A 160 15.23 6.18 8.54
CA ILE A 160 16.34 7.03 8.97
C ILE A 160 17.66 6.38 8.50
N PRO A 161 18.52 7.08 7.72
CA PRO A 161 19.85 6.60 7.35
C PRO A 161 20.68 6.17 8.56
N ARG A 162 21.55 5.15 8.39
CA ARG A 162 22.29 4.54 9.50
C ARG A 162 23.20 5.54 10.22
N GLU A 163 23.79 6.46 9.48
CA GLU A 163 24.66 7.52 9.99
C GLU A 163 23.86 8.49 10.89
N LEU A 164 22.63 8.82 10.49
CA LEU A 164 21.72 9.63 11.30
C LEU A 164 21.20 8.86 12.51
N GLN A 165 20.93 7.57 12.40
CA GLN A 165 20.58 6.73 13.55
C GLN A 165 21.69 6.74 14.60
N GLN A 166 22.96 6.63 14.19
CA GLN A 166 24.11 6.71 15.08
C GLN A 166 24.22 8.08 15.75
N LEU A 167 24.10 9.16 14.98
CA LEU A 167 24.13 10.53 15.50
C LEU A 167 23.02 10.77 16.54
N ILE A 168 21.78 10.39 16.22
CA ILE A 168 20.63 10.51 17.13
C ILE A 168 20.86 9.68 18.39
N THR A 169 21.37 8.45 18.25
CA THR A 169 21.64 7.59 19.42
C THR A 169 22.68 8.23 20.35
N ASN A 170 23.76 8.79 19.79
CA ASN A 170 24.80 9.49 20.57
C ASN A 170 24.29 10.80 21.20
N LEU A 171 23.31 11.47 20.57
CA LEU A 171 22.68 12.68 21.12
C LEU A 171 21.73 12.36 22.28
N LEU A 172 21.00 11.25 22.19
CA LEU A 172 20.04 10.81 23.19
C LEU A 172 20.72 10.13 24.38
N ILE A 173 21.84 9.47 24.13
CA ILE A 173 22.65 8.77 25.13
C ILE A 173 24.10 9.26 24.96
N PRO A 174 24.47 10.36 25.65
CA PRO A 174 25.83 10.90 25.59
C PRO A 174 26.87 10.01 26.28
#